data_AF-I3RCR9-F1
#
_entry.id   AF-I3RCR9-F1
#
_cell.length_a   1.000
_cell.length_b   1.000
_cell.length_c   1.000
_cell.angle_alpha   90.00
_cell.angle_beta   90.00
_cell.angle_gamma   90.00
#
_symmetry.space_group_name_H-M   'P 1'
#
loop_
_entity.id
_entity.type
_entity.pdbx_description
1 polymer ?
#
loop_
_entity_poly.entity_id
_entity_poly.type
_entity_poly.pdbx_seq_one_letter_code
_entity_poly.pdbx_strand_id
1 'polypeptide(L)'
;MRVISTVPGRRQRLFKLLKLQLMFLIISSGLCFYFVIYFFYKDVMIKSLAYLVGGFFFLASYLMYKDFLDTIRKSRFNYYWNMFRQYSPPFGAYGSMYILVSLILLIGDFLRGGYFALAVFLGIKGLFEVALSKEIRSIMALSYLHFELTGGNLDRLVILDSSFHRV
;
A
#
# COMPACT_ATOMS: atom_id res chain seq x y z
N MET A 1 -24.87 26.98 4.18
CA MET A 1 -23.42 26.88 4.41
C MET A 1 -22.73 26.37 3.14
N ARG A 2 -21.75 27.12 2.61
CA ARG A 2 -20.93 26.66 1.46
C ARG A 2 -19.78 25.81 2.00
N VAL A 3 -19.90 24.49 1.89
CA VAL A 3 -18.79 23.56 2.15
C VAL A 3 -17.89 23.57 0.92
N ILE A 4 -16.86 24.41 0.92
CA ILE A 4 -15.76 24.34 -0.04
C ILE A 4 -14.69 23.47 0.62
N SER A 5 -14.83 22.14 0.53
CA SER A 5 -13.76 21.24 0.95
C SER A 5 -13.03 20.73 -0.30
N THR A 6 -11.78 21.16 -0.45
CA THR A 6 -10.85 20.66 -1.47
C THR A 6 -10.31 19.27 -1.05
N VAL A 7 -11.23 18.30 -0.93
CA VAL A 7 -10.91 16.88 -0.79
C VAL A 7 -10.40 16.16 -2.08
N PRO A 8 -10.58 16.66 -3.33
CA PRO A 8 -10.32 15.83 -4.50
C PRO A 8 -8.83 15.50 -4.71
N GLY A 9 -7.90 16.38 -4.31
CA GLY A 9 -6.46 16.18 -4.54
C GLY A 9 -5.88 14.98 -3.78
N ARG A 10 -6.15 14.87 -2.47
CA ARG A 10 -5.68 13.76 -1.62
C ARG A 10 -6.30 12.42 -2.05
N ARG A 11 -7.59 12.41 -2.39
CA ARG A 11 -8.30 11.22 -2.88
C ARG A 11 -7.70 10.72 -4.20
N GLN A 12 -7.44 11.62 -5.15
CA GLN A 12 -6.78 11.27 -6.41
C GLN A 12 -5.37 10.71 -6.19
N ARG A 13 -4.60 11.30 -5.25
CA ARG A 13 -3.26 10.81 -4.91
C ARG A 13 -3.29 9.39 -4.34
N LEU A 14 -4.22 9.10 -3.41
CA LEU A 14 -4.42 7.74 -2.89
C LEU A 14 -4.73 6.75 -4.02
N PHE A 15 -5.66 7.09 -4.91
CA PHE A 15 -6.00 6.23 -6.04
C PHE A 15 -4.82 5.99 -6.98
N LYS A 16 -3.99 7.02 -7.23
CA LYS A 16 -2.77 6.89 -8.04
C LYS A 16 -1.77 5.95 -7.38
N LEU A 17 -1.52 6.11 -6.08
CA LEU A 17 -0.63 5.25 -5.30
C LEU A 17 -1.11 3.80 -5.25
N LEU A 18 -2.41 3.56 -5.03
CA LEU A 18 -2.99 2.22 -5.05
C LEU A 18 -2.84 1.56 -6.42
N LYS A 19 -3.11 2.29 -7.52
CA LYS A 19 -2.91 1.76 -8.88
C LYS A 19 -1.44 1.39 -9.14
N LEU A 20 -0.51 2.25 -8.74
CA LEU A 20 0.94 1.99 -8.86
C LEU A 20 1.34 0.76 -8.04
N GLN A 21 0.85 0.64 -6.80
CA GLN A 21 1.11 -0.52 -5.96
C GLN A 21 0.55 -1.80 -6.60
N LEU A 22 -0.67 -1.79 -7.13
CA LEU A 22 -1.26 -2.95 -7.80
C LEU A 22 -0.43 -3.41 -9.01
N MET A 23 0.00 -2.47 -9.85
CA MET A 23 0.91 -2.76 -10.96
C MET A 23 2.23 -3.35 -10.48
N PHE A 24 2.81 -2.76 -9.43
CA PHE A 24 4.05 -3.27 -8.85
C PHE A 24 3.89 -4.70 -8.30
N LEU A 25 2.79 -4.99 -7.60
CA LEU A 25 2.54 -6.30 -7.01
C LEU A 25 2.36 -7.39 -8.07
N ILE A 26 1.61 -7.11 -9.14
CA ILE A 26 1.40 -8.10 -10.22
C ILE A 26 2.70 -8.37 -10.99
N ILE A 27 3.48 -7.32 -11.28
CA ILE A 27 4.79 -7.44 -11.94
C ILE A 27 5.75 -8.24 -11.06
N SER A 28 5.83 -7.91 -9.76
CA SER A 28 6.70 -8.60 -8.81
C SER A 28 6.32 -10.08 -8.64
N SER A 29 5.02 -10.38 -8.62
CA SER A 29 4.52 -11.76 -8.59
C SER A 29 4.94 -12.53 -9.86
N GLY A 30 4.74 -11.94 -11.04
CA GLY A 30 5.17 -12.54 -12.31
C GLY A 30 6.67 -12.79 -12.38
N LEU A 31 7.49 -11.82 -11.94
CA LEU A 31 8.94 -11.97 -11.86
C LEU A 31 9.36 -13.05 -10.86
N CYS A 32 8.68 -13.16 -9.71
CA CYS A 32 8.95 -14.23 -8.76
C CYS A 32 8.66 -15.60 -9.38
N PHE A 33 7.53 -15.80 -10.06
CA PHE A 33 7.24 -17.06 -10.76
C PHE A 33 8.24 -17.37 -11.87
N TYR A 34 8.71 -16.35 -12.59
CA TYR A 34 9.81 -16.53 -13.55
C TYR A 34 11.09 -17.04 -12.86
N PHE A 35 11.45 -16.46 -11.71
CA PHE A 35 12.61 -16.91 -10.93
C PHE A 35 12.42 -18.31 -10.35
N VAL A 36 11.20 -18.71 -9.98
CA VAL A 36 10.90 -20.10 -9.56
C VAL A 36 11.34 -21.07 -10.64
N ILE A 37 10.90 -20.85 -11.88
CA ILE A 37 11.23 -21.68 -13.04
C ILE A 37 12.74 -21.67 -13.27
N TYR A 38 13.37 -20.49 -13.26
CA TYR A 38 14.81 -20.33 -13.46
C TYR A 38 15.65 -21.10 -12.42
N PHE A 39 15.32 -20.99 -11.14
CA PHE A 39 16.07 -21.66 -10.06
C PHE A 39 15.74 -23.15 -9.97
N PHE A 40 14.55 -23.56 -10.40
CA PHE A 40 14.19 -24.97 -10.53
C PHE A 40 15.07 -25.65 -11.59
N TYR A 41 15.27 -25.02 -12.77
CA TYR A 41 16.17 -25.55 -13.80
C TYR A 41 17.65 -25.58 -13.40
N LYS A 42 18.05 -24.81 -12.37
CA LYS A 42 19.42 -24.82 -11.83
C LYS A 42 19.60 -25.77 -10.64
N ASP A 43 18.60 -26.60 -10.34
CA ASP A 43 18.58 -27.53 -9.20
C ASP A 43 18.79 -26.85 -7.83
N VAL A 44 18.45 -25.55 -7.72
CA VAL A 44 18.53 -24.80 -6.45
C VAL A 44 17.16 -24.72 -5.78
N MET A 45 16.70 -25.86 -5.25
CA MET A 45 15.38 -26.04 -4.62
C MET A 45 15.03 -24.98 -3.57
N ILE A 46 15.97 -24.65 -2.66
CA ILE A 46 15.72 -23.68 -1.57
C ILE A 46 15.36 -22.30 -2.12
N LYS A 47 16.06 -21.84 -3.18
CA LYS A 47 15.79 -20.54 -3.81
C LYS A 47 14.47 -20.57 -4.56
N SER A 48 14.21 -21.64 -5.32
CA SER A 48 12.94 -21.82 -6.02
C SER A 48 11.74 -21.75 -5.08
N LEU A 49 11.81 -22.43 -3.93
CA LEU A 49 10.78 -22.34 -2.88
C LEU A 49 10.61 -20.93 -2.32
N ALA A 50 11.70 -20.21 -2.05
CA ALA A 50 11.61 -18.84 -1.55
C ALA A 50 10.92 -17.89 -2.54
N TYR A 51 11.24 -17.98 -3.83
CA TYR A 51 10.56 -17.20 -4.88
C TYR A 51 9.11 -17.64 -5.09
N LEU A 52 8.79 -18.92 -4.86
CA LEU A 52 7.42 -19.42 -4.95
C LEU A 52 6.55 -18.80 -3.85
N VAL A 53 7.03 -18.85 -2.60
CA VAL A 53 6.37 -18.21 -1.45
C VAL A 53 6.24 -16.71 -1.69
N GLY A 54 7.30 -16.05 -2.18
CA GLY A 54 7.26 -14.64 -2.57
C GLY A 54 6.21 -14.34 -3.64
N GLY A 55 6.14 -15.16 -4.68
CA GLY A 55 5.18 -15.01 -5.78
C GLY A 55 3.73 -15.06 -5.30
N PHE A 56 3.38 -16.06 -4.48
CA PHE A 56 2.06 -16.16 -3.85
C PHE A 56 1.78 -15.00 -2.90
N PHE A 57 2.77 -14.59 -2.12
CA PHE A 57 2.64 -13.46 -1.20
C PHE A 57 2.32 -12.14 -1.93
N PHE A 58 3.00 -11.85 -3.04
CA PHE A 58 2.71 -10.68 -3.88
C PHE A 58 1.35 -10.79 -4.57
N LEU A 59 0.96 -11.99 -5.02
CA LEU A 59 -0.33 -12.23 -5.65
C LEU A 59 -1.50 -12.03 -4.68
N ALA A 60 -1.40 -12.60 -3.48
CA ALA A 60 -2.39 -12.43 -2.42
C ALA A 60 -2.53 -10.96 -2.02
N SER A 61 -1.39 -10.25 -1.89
CA SER A 61 -1.38 -8.81 -1.66
C SER A 61 -2.10 -8.07 -2.78
N TYR A 62 -1.84 -8.42 -4.05
CA TYR A 62 -2.50 -7.79 -5.20
C TYR A 62 -4.03 -7.94 -5.16
N LEU A 63 -4.53 -9.15 -4.91
CA LEU A 63 -5.97 -9.39 -4.80
C LEU A 63 -6.60 -8.57 -3.67
N MET A 64 -5.97 -8.57 -2.50
CA MET A 64 -6.44 -7.80 -1.34
C MET A 64 -6.50 -6.29 -1.62
N TYR A 65 -5.48 -5.71 -2.25
CA TYR A 65 -5.48 -4.28 -2.59
C TYR A 65 -6.45 -3.94 -3.73
N LYS A 66 -6.71 -4.88 -4.64
CA LYS A 66 -7.66 -4.70 -5.73
C LYS A 66 -9.08 -4.61 -5.17
N ASP A 67 -9.44 -5.53 -4.28
CA ASP A 67 -10.73 -5.53 -3.60
C ASP A 67 -10.91 -4.25 -2.79
N PHE A 68 -9.88 -3.83 -2.05
CA PHE A 68 -9.90 -2.56 -1.33
C PHE A 68 -10.12 -1.35 -2.25
N LEU A 69 -9.42 -1.29 -3.39
CA LEU A 69 -9.58 -0.22 -4.38
C LEU A 69 -11.01 -0.15 -4.91
N ASP A 70 -11.61 -1.30 -5.23
CA ASP A 70 -12.97 -1.38 -5.74
C ASP A 70 -13.99 -0.97 -4.67
N THR A 71 -13.79 -1.37 -3.41
CA THR A 71 -14.66 -0.95 -2.30
C THR A 71 -14.55 0.55 -2.02
N ILE A 72 -13.36 1.16 -2.04
CA ILE A 72 -13.21 2.62 -1.86
C ILE A 72 -13.91 3.40 -2.98
N ARG A 73 -13.82 2.91 -4.23
CA ARG A 73 -14.45 3.57 -5.39
C ARG A 73 -15.97 3.65 -5.25
N LYS A 74 -16.59 2.59 -4.74
CA LYS A 74 -18.05 2.50 -4.54
C LYS A 74 -18.53 3.25 -3.29
N SER A 75 -17.65 3.48 -2.33
CA SER A 75 -17.98 4.11 -1.04
C SER A 75 -18.05 5.63 -1.14
N ARG A 76 -18.98 6.25 -0.39
CA ARG A 76 -19.02 7.72 -0.24
C ARG A 76 -17.96 8.18 0.74
N PHE A 77 -17.42 9.39 0.53
CA PHE A 77 -16.32 9.94 1.32
C PHE A 77 -16.59 9.96 2.83
N ASN A 78 -17.81 10.30 3.25
CA ASN A 78 -18.20 10.33 4.67
C ASN A 78 -18.08 8.98 5.39
N TYR A 79 -18.05 7.86 4.65
CA TYR A 79 -17.90 6.52 5.22
C TYR A 79 -16.46 6.01 5.19
N TYR A 80 -15.52 6.76 4.62
CA TYR A 80 -14.13 6.32 4.47
C TYR A 80 -13.47 6.10 5.83
N TRP A 81 -13.77 6.91 6.85
CA TRP A 81 -13.17 6.74 8.17
C TRP A 81 -13.57 5.40 8.82
N ASN A 82 -14.85 5.03 8.69
CA ASN A 82 -15.35 3.76 9.22
C ASN A 82 -14.80 2.59 8.39
N MET A 83 -14.77 2.77 7.06
CA MET A 83 -14.17 1.80 6.16
C MET A 83 -12.68 1.56 6.49
N PHE A 84 -11.86 2.60 6.69
CA PHE A 84 -10.44 2.43 7.03
C PHE A 84 -10.22 1.85 8.44
N ARG A 85 -11.19 1.98 9.35
CA ARG A 85 -11.17 1.28 10.64
C ARG A 85 -11.50 -0.20 10.51
N GLN A 86 -12.42 -0.56 9.61
CA GLN A 86 -12.92 -1.93 9.45
C GLN A 86 -12.12 -2.76 8.43
N TYR A 87 -11.66 -2.13 7.34
CA TYR A 87 -10.83 -2.77 6.31
C TYR A 87 -9.38 -2.81 6.78
N SER A 88 -8.85 -4.02 6.90
CA SER A 88 -7.45 -4.28 7.25
C SER A 88 -6.76 -5.17 6.21
N PRO A 89 -6.35 -4.64 5.05
CA PRO A 89 -4.93 -4.65 4.77
C PRO A 89 -4.28 -3.85 5.90
N PRO A 90 -3.32 -4.39 6.63
CA PRO A 90 -2.71 -3.69 7.73
C PRO A 90 -1.77 -2.58 7.22
N PHE A 91 -2.40 -1.48 6.81
CA PHE A 91 -1.81 -0.38 6.05
C PHE A 91 -0.64 0.24 6.81
N GLY A 92 0.57 -0.10 6.36
CA GLY A 92 1.81 0.39 6.96
C GLY A 92 2.23 -0.27 8.28
N ALA A 93 1.38 -1.06 8.94
CA ALA A 93 1.78 -1.76 10.17
C ALA A 93 2.87 -2.81 9.90
N TYR A 94 2.84 -3.43 8.72
CA TYR A 94 3.85 -4.38 8.27
C TYR A 94 4.88 -3.75 7.33
N GLY A 95 4.79 -2.44 7.04
CA GLY A 95 5.76 -1.75 6.18
C GLY A 95 7.18 -1.87 6.71
N SER A 96 7.36 -1.67 8.02
CA SER A 96 8.64 -1.87 8.71
C SER A 96 9.09 -3.33 8.68
N MET A 97 8.17 -4.29 8.83
CA MET A 97 8.49 -5.72 8.75
C MET A 97 8.99 -6.11 7.35
N TYR A 98 8.36 -5.62 6.28
CA TYR A 98 8.84 -5.92 4.91
C TYR A 98 10.23 -5.33 4.65
N ILE A 99 10.51 -4.14 5.19
CA ILE A 99 11.84 -3.52 5.11
C ILE A 99 12.86 -4.35 5.91
N LEU A 100 12.52 -4.81 7.13
CA LEU A 100 13.39 -5.66 7.94
C LEU A 100 13.67 -7.00 7.25
N VAL A 101 12.65 -7.67 6.72
CA VAL A 101 12.82 -8.93 5.96
C VAL A 101 13.67 -8.70 4.71
N SER A 102 13.47 -7.59 4.01
CA SER A 102 14.31 -7.18 2.88
C SER A 102 15.78 -7.04 3.28
N LEU A 103 16.07 -6.38 4.40
CA LEU A 103 17.43 -6.25 4.94
C LEU A 103 18.04 -7.62 5.31
N ILE A 104 17.27 -8.48 5.96
CA ILE A 104 17.72 -9.84 6.33
C ILE A 104 18.06 -10.64 5.06
N LEU A 105 17.23 -10.57 4.02
CA LEU A 105 17.50 -11.24 2.75
C LEU A 105 18.70 -10.65 2.01
N LEU A 106 18.90 -9.33 2.06
CA LEU A 106 20.11 -8.68 1.52
C LEU A 106 21.38 -9.16 2.25
N ILE A 107 21.34 -9.25 3.58
CA ILE A 107 22.44 -9.81 4.39
C ILE A 107 22.69 -11.28 4.02
N GLY A 108 21.63 -12.07 3.89
CA GLY A 108 21.73 -13.46 3.43
C GLY A 108 22.30 -13.60 2.02
N ASP A 109 22.10 -12.60 1.17
CA ASP A 109 22.63 -12.55 -0.18
C ASP A 109 24.15 -12.41 -0.20
N PHE A 110 24.72 -11.63 0.72
CA PHE A 110 26.19 -11.54 0.89
C PHE A 110 26.83 -12.88 1.27
N LEU A 111 26.06 -13.83 1.84
CA LEU A 111 26.58 -15.14 2.24
C LEU A 111 26.46 -16.20 1.13
N ARG A 112 25.29 -16.33 0.48
CA ARG A 112 24.99 -17.44 -0.46
C ARG A 112 24.34 -17.01 -1.78
N GLY A 113 24.09 -15.71 -1.97
CA GLY A 113 23.56 -15.09 -3.18
C GLY A 113 22.18 -15.58 -3.65
N GLY A 114 21.53 -14.83 -4.54
CA GLY A 114 20.31 -15.22 -5.26
C GLY A 114 18.97 -14.82 -4.63
N TYR A 115 18.94 -14.14 -3.49
CA TYR A 115 17.73 -13.54 -2.90
C TYR A 115 17.60 -12.02 -3.18
N PHE A 116 18.59 -11.41 -3.83
CA PHE A 116 18.61 -9.97 -4.12
C PHE A 116 17.29 -9.44 -4.68
N ALA A 117 16.77 -10.07 -5.75
CA ALA A 117 15.57 -9.60 -6.41
C ALA A 117 14.36 -9.64 -5.45
N LEU A 118 14.18 -10.74 -4.71
CA LEU A 118 13.13 -10.87 -3.71
C LEU A 118 13.26 -9.81 -2.62
N ALA A 119 14.48 -9.56 -2.14
CA ALA A 119 14.77 -8.54 -1.14
C ALA A 119 14.40 -7.13 -1.64
N VAL A 120 14.79 -6.78 -2.87
CA VAL A 120 14.44 -5.50 -3.48
C VAL A 120 12.92 -5.35 -3.61
N PHE A 121 12.21 -6.38 -4.08
CA PHE A 121 10.75 -6.33 -4.20
C PHE A 121 10.07 -6.14 -2.84
N LEU A 122 10.53 -6.82 -1.79
CA LEU A 122 9.99 -6.64 -0.44
C LEU A 122 10.29 -5.25 0.13
N GLY A 123 11.48 -4.71 -0.13
CA GLY A 123 11.85 -3.35 0.28
C GLY A 123 10.94 -2.31 -0.36
N ILE A 124 10.75 -2.39 -1.68
CA ILE A 124 9.84 -1.50 -2.42
C ILE A 124 8.40 -1.65 -1.93
N LYS A 125 7.91 -2.89 -1.69
CA LYS A 125 6.59 -3.13 -1.09
C LYS A 125 6.46 -2.41 0.25
N GLY A 126 7.47 -2.51 1.11
CA GLY A 126 7.51 -1.83 2.41
C GLY A 126 7.42 -0.31 2.28
N LEU A 127 8.10 0.29 1.30
CA LEU A 127 7.99 1.72 1.03
C LEU A 127 6.59 2.14 0.58
N PHE A 128 5.94 1.35 -0.29
CA PHE A 128 4.56 1.59 -0.69
C PHE A 128 3.59 1.54 0.50
N GLU A 129 3.76 0.56 1.39
CA GLU A 129 2.94 0.41 2.61
C GLU A 129 3.04 1.64 3.52
N VAL A 130 4.26 2.15 3.73
CA VAL A 130 4.50 3.35 4.52
C VAL A 130 3.85 4.58 3.85
N ALA A 131 4.01 4.73 2.54
CA ALA A 131 3.41 5.84 1.79
C ALA A 131 1.88 5.82 1.83
N LEU A 132 1.27 4.64 1.65
CA LEU A 132 -0.17 4.46 1.71
C LEU A 132 -0.73 4.71 3.10
N SER A 133 -0.05 4.25 4.16
CA SER A 133 -0.47 4.50 5.54
C SER A 133 -0.58 5.99 5.85
N LYS A 134 0.37 6.81 5.36
CA LYS A 134 0.32 8.28 5.53
C LYS A 134 -0.88 8.90 4.85
N GLU A 135 -1.18 8.51 3.61
CA GLU A 135 -2.33 9.04 2.87
C GLU A 135 -3.66 8.56 3.46
N ILE A 136 -3.77 7.28 3.84
CA ILE A 136 -4.97 6.71 4.46
C ILE A 136 -5.27 7.41 5.78
N ARG A 137 -4.28 7.60 6.67
CA ARG A 137 -4.49 8.33 7.94
C ARG A 137 -4.96 9.76 7.70
N SER A 138 -4.38 10.44 6.71
CA SER A 138 -4.79 11.80 6.34
C SER A 138 -6.24 11.85 5.85
N ILE A 139 -6.62 10.93 4.97
CA ILE A 139 -7.98 10.85 4.40
C ILE A 139 -8.99 10.36 5.44
N MET A 140 -8.59 9.48 6.35
CA MET A 140 -9.40 9.04 7.48
C MET A 140 -9.77 10.22 8.39
N ALA A 141 -8.79 11.04 8.77
CA ALA A 141 -9.05 12.24 9.57
C ALA A 141 -9.96 13.23 8.84
N LEU A 142 -9.70 13.49 7.55
CA LEU A 142 -10.52 14.39 6.73
C LEU A 142 -11.96 13.88 6.55
N SER A 143 -12.16 12.58 6.35
CA SER A 143 -13.49 11.99 6.19
C SER A 143 -14.28 11.96 7.49
N TYR A 144 -13.61 11.77 8.63
CA TYR A 144 -14.24 11.88 9.94
C TYR A 144 -14.69 13.33 10.23
N LEU A 145 -13.82 14.30 9.99
CA LEU A 145 -14.16 15.72 10.16
C LEU A 145 -15.31 16.17 9.24
N HIS A 146 -15.36 15.67 8.00
CA HIS A 146 -16.47 15.93 7.09
C HIS A 146 -17.76 15.26 7.57
N PHE A 147 -17.69 14.06 8.15
CA PHE A 147 -18.84 13.38 8.75
C PHE A 147 -19.43 14.18 9.91
N GLU A 148 -18.61 14.63 10.87
CA GLU A 148 -19.05 15.44 12.01
C GLU A 148 -19.65 16.79 11.58
N LEU A 149 -19.08 17.45 10.57
CA LEU A 149 -19.65 18.67 9.98
C LEU A 149 -21.00 18.43 9.31
N THR A 150 -21.16 17.30 8.61
CA THR A 150 -22.44 16.93 7.98
C THR A 150 -23.50 16.56 9.04
N GLY A 151 -23.07 15.98 10.16
CA GLY A 151 -23.92 15.61 11.30
C GLY A 151 -24.37 16.79 12.17
N GLY A 152 -23.86 18.01 11.93
CA GLY A 152 -24.21 19.19 12.71
C GLY A 152 -23.50 19.29 14.08
N ASN A 153 -22.52 18.43 14.34
CA ASN A 153 -21.74 18.43 15.58
C ASN A 153 -20.59 19.46 15.55
N LEU A 154 -20.29 20.03 14.38
CA LEU A 154 -19.26 21.06 14.18
C LEU A 154 -19.84 22.24 13.40
N ASP A 155 -19.79 23.43 14.00
CA ASP A 155 -20.27 24.67 13.39
C ASP A 155 -19.41 25.13 12.21
N ARG A 156 -18.10 24.83 12.22
CA ARG A 156 -17.20 25.21 11.13
C ARG A 156 -15.97 24.31 11.07
N LEU A 157 -15.64 23.85 9.87
CA LEU A 157 -14.37 23.20 9.56
C LEU A 157 -13.56 24.12 8.63
N VAL A 158 -12.36 24.50 9.06
CA VAL A 158 -11.37 25.18 8.20
C VAL A 158 -10.21 24.21 8.01
N ILE A 159 -10.10 23.63 6.82
CA ILE A 159 -8.95 22.80 6.44
C ILE A 159 -7.92 23.74 5.82
N LEU A 160 -6.88 24.11 6.58
CA LEU A 160 -5.73 24.83 6.03
C LEU A 160 -4.85 23.83 5.27
N ASP A 161 -4.89 23.92 3.93
CA ASP A 161 -3.98 23.15 3.08
C ASP A 161 -2.59 23.80 3.13
N SER A 162 -1.61 23.12 3.74
CA SER A 162 -0.24 23.61 3.86
C SER A 162 0.50 23.75 2.52
N SER A 163 -0.10 23.35 1.40
CA SER A 163 0.47 23.54 0.06
C SER A 163 0.30 24.96 -0.51
N PHE A 164 -0.49 25.82 0.14
CA PHE A 164 -0.70 27.21 -0.28
C PHE A 164 0.46 28.19 0.04
N HIS A 165 1.57 27.70 0.61
CA HIS A 165 2.76 28.51 0.91
C HIS A 165 3.89 28.43 -0.14
N ARG A 166 3.60 27.94 -1.35
CA ARG A 166 4.49 28.18 -2.50
C ARG A 166 3.87 29.26 -3.38
N VAL A 167 4.04 30.50 -2.92
CA VAL A 167 3.94 31.72 -3.75
C VAL A 167 5.22 31.84 -4.56
#